data_AF-A0A0C3NN85-F1
#
_entry.id   AF-A0A0C3NN85-F1
#
_cell.length_a   1.000
_cell.length_b   1.000
_cell.length_c   1.000
_cell.angle_alpha   90.00
_cell.angle_beta   90.00
_cell.angle_gamma   90.00
#
_symmetry.space_group_name_H-M   'P 1'
#
loop_
_entity.id
_entity.type
_entity.pdbx_description
1 polymer ?
#
loop_
_entity_poly.entity_id
_entity_poly.type
_entity_poly.pdbx_seq_one_letter_code
_entity_poly.pdbx_strand_id
1 'polypeptide(L)' 'GHNRQEQGGLSNEVVLAIGMQVMVMFNIATDLDLANGARGCMVDIVLDLRESAISSEKNVIQLQYPPLYVLVEMKRT' A
#
# COMPACT_ATOMS: atom_id res chain seq x y z
N GLY A 1 -30.87 -9.17 2.36
CA GLY A 1 -30.14 -8.58 3.50
C GLY A 1 -29.00 -7.76 2.94
N HIS A 2 -28.91 -6.51 3.35
CA HIS A 2 -28.03 -5.48 2.81
C HIS A 2 -26.54 -5.80 3.10
N ASN A 3 -25.66 -5.80 2.09
CA ASN A 3 -24.47 -4.95 2.16
C ASN A 3 -23.83 -4.71 0.80
N ARG A 4 -23.67 -3.42 0.52
CA ARG A 4 -23.28 -2.78 -0.73
C ARG A 4 -21.88 -2.25 -0.47
N GLN A 5 -20.83 -3.04 -0.71
CA GLN A 5 -19.44 -2.59 -0.49
C GLN A 5 -18.43 -3.08 -1.54
N GLU A 6 -18.88 -3.50 -2.73
CA GLU A 6 -17.97 -3.73 -3.86
C GLU A 6 -18.11 -2.57 -4.84
N GLN A 7 -17.59 -1.39 -4.49
CA GLN A 7 -17.42 -0.34 -5.50
C GLN A 7 -16.17 -0.70 -6.31
N GLY A 8 -16.37 -1.36 -7.47
CA GLY A 8 -15.32 -1.62 -8.45
C GLY A 8 -14.52 -2.92 -8.30
N GLY A 9 -14.98 -3.89 -7.49
CA GLY A 9 -14.34 -5.21 -7.35
C GLY A 9 -13.05 -5.21 -6.51
N LEU A 10 -12.79 -4.15 -5.75
CA LEU A 10 -11.66 -4.07 -4.83
C LEU A 10 -12.09 -4.55 -3.44
N SER A 11 -11.21 -5.32 -2.80
CA SER A 11 -11.38 -5.75 -1.42
C SER A 11 -11.44 -4.53 -0.48
N ASN A 12 -12.26 -4.62 0.58
CA ASN A 12 -12.29 -3.61 1.64
C ASN A 12 -10.98 -3.55 2.44
N GLU A 13 -10.13 -4.57 2.30
CA GLU A 13 -8.86 -4.71 2.98
C GLU A 13 -7.72 -4.82 1.97
N VAL A 14 -6.62 -4.12 2.26
CA VAL A 14 -5.39 -4.17 1.47
C VAL A 14 -4.26 -4.70 2.36
N VAL A 15 -3.66 -5.81 1.95
CA VAL A 15 -2.49 -6.40 2.61
C VAL A 15 -1.23 -5.76 2.02
N LEU A 16 -0.33 -5.31 2.89
CA LEU A 16 0.95 -4.69 2.52
C LEU A 16 2.09 -5.43 3.21
N ALA A 17 3.23 -5.55 2.54
CA ALA A 17 4.44 -6.18 3.10
C ALA A 17 5.70 -5.56 2.49
N ILE A 18 6.75 -5.42 3.31
CA ILE A 18 8.08 -5.07 2.82
C ILE A 18 8.59 -6.17 1.89
N GLY A 19 9.14 -5.80 0.74
CA GLY A 19 9.53 -6.70 -0.35
C GLY A 19 8.44 -6.96 -1.40
N MET A 20 7.19 -6.54 -1.15
CA MET A 20 6.09 -6.72 -2.09
C MET A 20 6.35 -5.99 -3.40
N GLN A 21 6.15 -6.69 -4.53
CA GLN A 21 6.15 -6.06 -5.85
C GLN A 21 4.82 -5.35 -6.08
N VAL A 22 4.89 -4.08 -6.46
CA VAL A 22 3.72 -3.22 -6.67
C VAL A 22 3.72 -2.66 -8.09
N MET A 23 2.54 -2.28 -8.56
CA MET A 23 2.32 -1.64 -9.85
C MET A 23 1.48 -0.40 -9.67
N VAL A 24 1.88 0.67 -10.35
CA VAL A 24 1.10 1.91 -10.42
C VAL A 24 -0.13 1.65 -11.29
N MET A 25 -1.31 1.96 -10.77
CA MET A 25 -2.61 1.74 -11.46
C MET A 25 -3.11 2.97 -12.22
N PHE A 26 -2.64 4.16 -11.83
CA PHE A 26 -3.07 5.45 -12.37
C PHE A 26 -1.86 6.32 -12.64
N ASN A 27 -1.91 7.16 -13.68
CA ASN A 27 -0.81 8.05 -13.99
C ASN A 27 -0.60 9.06 -12.85
N ILE A 28 0.61 9.10 -12.29
CA ILE A 28 0.98 10.02 -11.21
C ILE A 28 1.84 11.14 -11.77
N ALA A 29 2.94 10.80 -12.45
CA ALA A 29 3.85 11.74 -13.10
C ALA A 29 4.53 11.06 -14.30
N THR A 30 3.99 11.29 -15.51
CA THR A 30 4.48 10.66 -16.75
C THR A 30 5.90 11.05 -17.11
N ASP A 31 6.28 12.31 -16.83
CA ASP A 31 7.63 12.83 -17.15
C ASP A 31 8.72 12.23 -16.26
N LEU A 32 8.33 11.54 -15.19
CA LEU A 32 9.21 10.83 -14.26
C LEU A 32 9.06 9.29 -14.40
N ASP A 33 8.43 8.81 -15.47
CA ASP A 33 8.09 7.40 -15.71
C ASP A 33 7.21 6.77 -14.63
N LEU A 34 6.53 7.61 -13.84
CA LEU A 34 5.61 7.19 -12.79
C LEU A 34 4.17 7.17 -13.33
N ALA A 35 3.95 6.28 -14.30
CA ALA A 35 2.70 6.10 -15.02
C ALA A 35 2.07 4.72 -14.74
N ASN A 36 0.83 4.51 -15.19
CA ASN A 36 0.18 3.20 -15.11
C ASN A 36 1.07 2.11 -15.72
N GLY A 37 1.23 1.00 -15.00
CA GLY A 37 2.11 -0.11 -15.40
C GLY A 37 3.53 0.00 -14.88
N ALA A 38 3.98 1.17 -14.38
CA ALA A 38 5.27 1.29 -13.70
C ALA A 38 5.30 0.37 -12.47
N ARG A 39 6.45 -0.27 -12.23
CA ARG A 39 6.61 -1.29 -11.18
C ARG A 39 7.66 -0.86 -10.17
N GLY A 40 7.46 -1.29 -8.92
CA GLY A 40 8.40 -1.04 -7.84
C GLY A 40 8.38 -2.12 -6.79
N CYS A 41 9.25 -1.96 -5.79
CA CYS A 41 9.31 -2.80 -4.60
C CYS A 41 8.98 -1.96 -3.38
N MET A 42 8.10 -2.45 -2.51
CA MET A 42 7.85 -1.84 -1.22
C MET A 42 9.07 -2.04 -0.33
N VAL A 43 9.68 -0.95 0.13
CA VAL A 43 10.91 -1.01 0.96
C VAL A 43 10.63 -0.65 2.41
N ASP A 44 9.57 0.13 2.67
CA ASP A 44 9.18 0.49 4.03
C ASP A 44 7.69 0.83 4.12
N ILE A 45 7.12 0.69 5.32
CA ILE A 45 5.75 1.04 5.66
C ILE A 45 5.79 1.89 6.92
N VAL A 46 5.56 3.20 6.76
CA VAL A 46 5.57 4.14 7.88
C VAL A 46 4.16 4.32 8.41
N LEU A 47 4.00 4.08 9.71
CA LEU A 47 2.70 4.06 10.36
C LEU A 47 2.27 5.44 10.86
N ASP A 48 0.96 5.62 10.99
CA ASP A 48 0.38 6.82 11.59
C ASP A 48 0.78 6.91 13.07
N LEU A 49 1.08 8.13 13.55
CA LEU A 49 1.47 8.39 14.94
C LEU A 49 0.36 8.06 15.96
N ARG A 50 -0.89 7.94 15.50
CA ARG A 50 -2.03 7.54 16.33
C ARG A 50 -2.10 6.03 16.56
N GLU A 51 -1.33 5.24 15.82
CA GLU A 51 -1.22 3.81 16.09
C GLU A 51 -0.62 3.59 17.48
N SER A 52 -1.22 2.69 18.23
CA SER A 52 -0.64 2.24 19.50
C SER A 52 0.64 1.46 19.22
N ALA A 53 1.57 1.43 20.17
CA ALA A 53 2.82 0.68 20.03
C ALA A 53 2.52 -0.76 19.55
N ILE A 54 2.94 -1.05 18.33
CA ILE A 54 2.65 -2.33 17.69
C ILE A 54 3.63 -3.36 18.24
N SER A 55 3.11 -4.41 18.89
CA SER A 55 3.94 -5.49 19.41
C SER A 55 4.69 -6.18 18.28
N SER A 56 6.02 -6.25 18.40
CA SER A 56 6.92 -6.88 17.44
C SER A 56 6.77 -8.40 17.35
N GLU A 57 5.91 -9.02 18.18
CA GLU A 57 5.72 -10.48 18.22
C GLU A 57 4.82 -11.01 17.09
N LYS A 58 4.09 -10.13 16.39
CA LYS A 58 3.16 -10.53 15.32
C LYS A 58 3.78 -10.30 13.94
N ASN A 59 3.73 -11.33 13.09
CA ASN A 59 4.16 -11.24 11.68
C ASN A 59 3.17 -10.50 10.79
N VAL A 60 1.91 -10.36 11.22
CA VAL A 60 0.84 -9.64 10.50
C VAL A 60 0.05 -8.83 11.51
N ILE A 61 -0.22 -7.57 11.16
CA ILE A 61 -0.90 -6.59 12.01
C ILE A 61 -2.03 -5.94 11.23
N GLN A 62 -3.17 -5.75 11.87
CA GLN A 62 -4.24 -4.91 11.34
C GLN A 62 -4.07 -3.51 11.92
N LEU A 63 -3.97 -2.51 11.04
CA LEU A 63 -3.85 -1.12 11.43
C LEU A 63 -5.25 -0.53 11.69
N GLN A 64 -5.38 0.34 12.69
CA GLN A 64 -6.62 1.07 12.95
C GLN A 64 -6.76 2.29 12.02
N TYR A 65 -5.63 2.85 11.61
CA TYR A 65 -5.50 3.97 10.70
C TYR A 65 -4.72 3.52 9.44
N PRO A 66 -4.93 4.15 8.28
CA PRO A 66 -4.06 3.92 7.13
C PRO A 66 -2.60 4.21 7.50
N PRO A 67 -1.62 3.55 6.84
CA PRO A 67 -0.22 3.97 6.96
C PRO A 67 -0.07 5.47 6.66
N LEU A 68 0.84 6.14 7.36
CA LEU A 68 1.15 7.54 7.09
C LEU A 68 1.67 7.70 5.66
N TYR A 69 2.57 6.81 5.23
CA TYR A 69 2.96 6.59 3.85
C TYR A 69 3.66 5.24 3.69
N VAL A 70 3.76 4.79 2.44
CA VAL A 70 4.61 3.65 2.06
C VAL A 70 5.77 4.17 1.22
N LEU A 71 6.93 3.55 1.37
CA LEU A 71 8.09 3.84 0.54
C LEU A 71 8.24 2.76 -0.52
N VAL A 72 8.30 3.19 -1.78
CA VAL A 72 8.43 2.30 -2.94
C VAL A 72 9.68 2.67 -3.71
N GLU A 73 10.58 1.72 -3.86
CA GLU A 73 11.71 1.83 -4.79
C GLU A 73 11.23 1.46 -6.19
N MET A 74 11.26 2.43 -7.11
CA MET A 74 10.80 2.25 -8.49
C MET A 74 11.86 1.59 -9.35
N LYS A 75 11.45 0.61 -10.15
CA LYS A 75 12.32 0.02 -11.17
C LYS A 75 12.32 0.94 -12.38
N ARG A 76 13.43 1.63 -12.62
CA ARG A 76 13.65 2.35 -13.88
C ARG A 76 14.06 1.34 -14.97
N THR A 77 13.35 1.38 -16.09
CA THR A 77 13.70 0.67 -17.33
C THR A 77 14.69 1.47 -18.15
#